data_AF-X1E0X7-F1
#
_entry.id   AF-X1E0X7-F1
#
_cell.length_a   1.000
_cell.length_b   1.000
_cell.length_c   1.000
_cell.angle_alpha   90.00
_cell.angle_beta   90.00
_cell.angle_gamma   90.00
#
_symmetry.space_group_name_H-M   'P 1'
#
loop_
_entity.id
_entity.type
_entity.pdbx_description
1 polymer ?
#
loop_
_entity_poly.entity_id
_entity_poly.type
_entity_poly.pdbx_seq_one_letter_code
_entity_poly.pdbx_strand_id
1 'polypeptide(L)'
;GQFYFARLGDKKVSKGDPAGRVKVAIICGLAHIPFLIFGFLFFPNVSHLTFFKGALDLSNVLPLFWILLIIMSLTIGVGMFFEFGIGPCWFSSMVDVNLPEHRGTAYAMAAMMDAIGRALGPIIGGLLVDYYTGIGNIYPFGTTIVISILSFGIISGLLWLPIYKYCNKDFAEIGAILEQRAKELKKQSVIK
;
A
#
# COMPACT_ATOMS: atom_id res chain seq x y z
N GLY A 1 1.29 2.81 11.22
CA GLY A 1 1.93 2.00 10.17
C GLY A 1 3.28 2.53 9.79
N GLN A 2 3.31 3.71 9.18
CA GLN A 2 4.46 4.30 8.49
C GLN A 2 5.81 4.15 9.22
N PHE A 3 5.92 4.64 10.46
CA PHE A 3 7.18 4.57 11.21
C PHE A 3 7.54 3.16 11.68
N TYR A 4 6.54 2.37 12.09
CA TYR A 4 6.76 1.04 12.66
C TYR A 4 7.28 0.06 11.60
N PHE A 5 6.60 -0.02 10.45
CA PHE A 5 6.98 -0.95 9.38
C PHE A 5 8.25 -0.52 8.65
N ALA A 6 8.48 0.80 8.49
CA ALA A 6 9.76 1.30 7.99
C ALA A 6 10.93 0.81 8.86
N ARG A 7 10.83 1.02 10.19
CA ARG A 7 11.85 0.57 11.14
C ARG A 7 12.03 -0.96 11.13
N LEU A 8 10.95 -1.72 10.96
CA LEU A 8 11.03 -3.18 10.85
C LEU A 8 11.76 -3.61 9.57
N GLY A 9 11.48 -2.97 8.45
CA GLY A 9 12.16 -3.18 7.17
C GLY A 9 13.64 -2.87 7.28
N ASP A 10 13.99 -1.70 7.81
CA ASP A 10 15.37 -1.27 8.03
C ASP A 10 16.15 -2.23 8.93
N LYS A 11 15.53 -2.72 10.01
CA LYS A 11 16.14 -3.70 10.91
C LYS A 11 16.44 -5.03 10.22
N LYS A 12 15.67 -5.43 9.21
CA LYS A 12 15.96 -6.64 8.42
C LYS A 12 17.13 -6.39 7.47
N VAL A 13 17.15 -5.24 6.81
CA VAL A 13 18.27 -4.83 5.94
C VAL A 13 19.57 -4.74 6.73
N SER A 14 19.55 -4.15 7.92
CA SER A 14 20.73 -4.03 8.78
C SER A 14 21.26 -5.38 9.28
N LYS A 15 20.44 -6.44 9.26
CA LYS A 15 20.83 -7.81 9.61
C LYS A 15 21.37 -8.60 8.41
N GLY A 16 21.49 -7.98 7.24
CA GLY A 16 22.03 -8.60 6.03
C GLY A 16 20.97 -9.20 5.09
N ASP A 17 19.69 -8.81 5.21
CA ASP A 17 18.63 -9.18 4.26
C ASP A 17 18.26 -7.98 3.37
N PRO A 18 18.86 -7.82 2.18
CA PRO A 18 18.62 -6.66 1.30
C PRO A 18 17.14 -6.52 0.90
N ALA A 19 16.46 -7.64 0.68
CA ALA A 19 15.02 -7.69 0.40
C ALA A 19 14.14 -7.49 1.66
N GLY A 20 14.71 -7.17 2.82
CA GLY A 20 13.99 -7.04 4.09
C GLY A 20 12.82 -6.05 4.03
N ARG A 21 13.01 -4.90 3.39
CA ARG A 21 11.97 -3.87 3.19
C ARG A 21 10.89 -4.33 2.22
N VAL A 22 11.26 -4.97 1.13
CA VAL A 22 10.34 -5.55 0.13
C VAL A 22 9.44 -6.61 0.77
N LYS A 23 10.01 -7.50 1.60
CA LYS A 23 9.24 -8.50 2.36
C LYS A 23 8.21 -7.86 3.30
N VAL A 24 8.60 -6.79 4.00
CA VAL A 24 7.67 -6.06 4.88
C VAL A 24 6.56 -5.40 4.07
N ALA A 25 6.88 -4.78 2.93
CA ALA A 25 5.90 -4.18 2.04
C ALA A 25 4.89 -5.21 1.51
N ILE A 26 5.33 -6.41 1.11
CA ILE A 26 4.45 -7.51 0.68
C ILE A 26 3.50 -7.94 1.79
N ILE A 27 4.02 -8.14 3.01
CA ILE A 27 3.20 -8.52 4.16
C ILE A 27 2.14 -7.45 4.44
N CYS A 28 2.54 -6.18 4.45
CA CYS A 28 1.60 -5.06 4.62
C CYS A 28 0.57 -4.98 3.49
N GLY A 29 1.01 -5.20 2.25
CA GLY A 29 0.17 -5.23 1.06
C GLY A 29 -0.88 -6.34 1.07
N LEU A 30 -0.55 -7.51 1.61
CA LEU A 30 -1.52 -8.61 1.75
C LEU A 30 -2.37 -8.50 3.00
N ALA A 31 -1.80 -8.01 4.10
CA ALA A 31 -2.48 -7.94 5.39
C ALA A 31 -3.61 -6.91 5.40
N HIS A 32 -3.46 -5.76 4.73
CA HIS A 32 -4.50 -4.73 4.77
C HIS A 32 -5.80 -5.16 4.06
N ILE A 33 -5.71 -5.96 2.99
CA ILE A 33 -6.83 -6.39 2.14
C ILE A 33 -7.99 -7.00 2.95
N PRO A 34 -7.80 -8.07 3.76
CA PRO A 34 -8.89 -8.67 4.51
C PRO A 34 -9.52 -7.71 5.53
N PHE A 35 -8.73 -6.84 6.17
CA PHE A 35 -9.26 -5.87 7.13
C PHE A 35 -10.10 -4.79 6.46
N LEU A 36 -9.66 -4.27 5.30
CA LEU A 36 -10.45 -3.28 4.57
C LEU A 36 -11.70 -3.93 3.97
N ILE A 37 -11.62 -5.13 3.41
CA ILE A 37 -12.79 -5.86 2.92
C ILE A 37 -13.79 -6.07 4.04
N PHE A 38 -13.35 -6.58 5.20
CA PHE A 38 -14.23 -6.76 6.34
C PHE A 38 -14.88 -5.42 6.73
N GLY A 39 -14.08 -4.37 6.94
CA GLY A 39 -14.57 -3.05 7.32
C GLY A 39 -15.58 -2.46 6.33
N PHE A 40 -15.39 -2.63 5.02
CA PHE A 40 -16.29 -2.10 4.01
C PHE A 40 -17.46 -3.03 3.63
N LEU A 41 -17.42 -4.31 4.02
CA LEU A 41 -18.50 -5.27 3.77
C LEU A 41 -19.81 -4.87 4.49
N PHE A 42 -19.70 -4.19 5.63
CA PHE A 42 -20.83 -3.72 6.43
C PHE A 42 -20.95 -2.20 6.47
N PHE A 43 -20.63 -1.53 5.36
CA PHE A 43 -20.81 -0.08 5.21
C PHE A 43 -22.24 0.36 5.58
N PRO A 44 -22.43 1.29 6.53
CA PRO A 44 -23.74 1.64 7.03
C PRO A 44 -24.50 2.58 6.11
N ASN A 45 -25.83 2.51 6.14
CA ASN A 45 -26.69 3.57 5.64
C ASN A 45 -27.14 4.44 6.80
N VAL A 46 -26.56 5.65 6.90
CA VAL A 46 -26.80 6.57 8.01
C VAL A 46 -28.24 7.09 8.01
N SER A 47 -28.82 7.36 6.82
CA SER A 47 -30.18 7.89 6.70
C SER A 47 -31.25 6.91 7.18
N HIS A 48 -30.99 5.61 7.05
CA HIS A 48 -31.91 4.55 7.48
C HIS A 48 -31.45 3.80 8.73
N LEU A 49 -30.32 4.21 9.33
CA LEU A 49 -29.69 3.52 10.48
C LEU A 49 -29.54 2.00 10.28
N THR A 50 -29.19 1.57 9.07
CA THR A 50 -29.04 0.15 8.73
C THR A 50 -27.59 -0.24 8.49
N PHE A 51 -27.29 -1.50 8.79
CA PHE A 51 -26.01 -2.16 8.47
C PHE A 51 -26.23 -3.34 7.51
N PHE A 52 -25.14 -3.89 6.97
CA PHE A 52 -25.14 -5.05 6.08
C PHE A 52 -26.10 -4.91 4.90
N LYS A 53 -25.98 -3.80 4.16
CA LYS A 53 -26.83 -3.58 2.99
C LYS A 53 -28.33 -3.62 3.33
N GLY A 54 -28.72 -3.11 4.50
CA GLY A 54 -30.13 -3.03 4.91
C GLY A 54 -30.64 -4.28 5.62
N ALA A 55 -29.83 -5.33 5.77
CA ALA A 55 -30.25 -6.56 6.44
C ALA A 55 -30.44 -6.41 7.95
N LEU A 56 -29.76 -5.43 8.56
CA LEU A 56 -29.87 -5.10 9.98
C LEU A 56 -30.39 -3.68 10.13
N ASP A 57 -31.65 -3.54 10.54
CA ASP A 57 -32.26 -2.27 10.94
C ASP A 57 -32.06 -2.04 12.43
N LEU A 58 -31.41 -0.93 12.78
CA LEU A 58 -31.06 -0.56 14.15
C LEU A 58 -31.77 0.71 14.62
N SER A 59 -32.79 1.16 13.89
CA SER A 59 -33.62 2.31 14.26
C SER A 59 -34.16 2.22 15.71
N ASN A 60 -34.53 1.02 16.15
CA ASN A 60 -35.05 0.75 17.49
C ASN A 60 -33.95 0.47 18.54
N VAL A 61 -32.69 0.31 18.13
CA VAL A 61 -31.56 -0.06 19.01
C VAL A 61 -30.37 0.87 18.73
N LEU A 62 -30.60 2.16 18.89
CA LEU A 62 -29.63 3.23 18.60
C LEU A 62 -28.22 2.99 19.16
N PRO A 63 -28.03 2.49 20.40
CA PRO A 63 -26.69 2.22 20.94
C PRO A 63 -25.89 1.20 20.13
N LEU A 64 -26.57 0.20 19.54
CA LEU A 64 -25.93 -0.85 18.75
C LEU A 64 -25.38 -0.31 17.42
N PHE A 65 -26.05 0.67 16.81
CA PHE A 65 -25.55 1.36 15.61
C PHE A 65 -24.17 1.98 15.86
N TRP A 66 -24.01 2.70 16.97
CA TRP A 66 -22.75 3.35 17.32
C TRP A 66 -21.65 2.33 17.63
N ILE A 67 -21.97 1.23 18.30
CA ILE A 67 -21.02 0.15 18.58
C ILE A 67 -20.50 -0.47 17.27
N LEU A 68 -21.39 -0.77 16.32
CA LEU A 68 -20.99 -1.32 15.02
C LEU A 68 -20.18 -0.34 14.20
N LEU A 69 -20.49 0.96 14.27
CA LEU A 69 -19.70 2.01 13.62
C LEU A 69 -18.28 2.07 14.19
N ILE A 70 -18.12 1.96 15.52
CA ILE A 70 -16.80 1.89 16.16
C ILE A 70 -16.04 0.65 15.69
N ILE A 71 -16.69 -0.52 15.63
CA ILE A 71 -16.06 -1.76 15.14
C ILE A 71 -15.60 -1.60 13.68
N MET A 72 -16.41 -0.95 12.84
CA MET A 72 -16.03 -0.61 11.46
C MET A 72 -14.80 0.27 11.42
N SER A 73 -14.81 1.38 12.14
CA SER A 73 -13.70 2.33 12.18
C SER A 73 -12.41 1.71 12.69
N LEU A 74 -12.49 0.83 13.70
CA LEU A 74 -11.32 0.10 14.21
C LEU A 74 -10.76 -0.85 13.16
N THR A 75 -11.63 -1.60 12.47
CA THR A 75 -11.18 -2.55 11.44
C THR A 75 -10.52 -1.83 10.27
N ILE A 76 -11.16 -0.75 9.77
CA ILE A 76 -10.57 0.09 8.72
C ILE A 76 -9.26 0.70 9.21
N GLY A 77 -9.21 1.18 10.46
CA GLY A 77 -8.01 1.74 11.07
C GLY A 77 -6.85 0.73 11.10
N VAL A 78 -7.11 -0.54 11.41
CA VAL A 78 -6.12 -1.61 11.34
C VAL A 78 -5.67 -1.86 9.90
N GLY A 79 -6.60 -1.92 8.94
CA GLY A 79 -6.25 -2.04 7.52
C GLY A 79 -5.33 -0.90 7.05
N MET A 80 -5.72 0.34 7.33
CA MET A 80 -4.92 1.54 7.01
C MET A 80 -3.57 1.55 7.74
N PHE A 81 -3.49 0.99 8.96
CA PHE A 81 -2.23 0.85 9.68
C PHE A 81 -1.21 0.01 8.89
N PHE A 82 -1.64 -1.07 8.24
CA PHE A 82 -0.79 -1.87 7.36
C PHE A 82 -0.47 -1.15 6.05
N GLU A 83 -1.49 -0.56 5.41
CA GLU A 83 -1.33 0.16 4.13
C GLU A 83 -0.26 1.26 4.20
N PHE A 84 -0.27 2.06 5.27
CA PHE A 84 0.74 3.11 5.46
C PHE A 84 2.17 2.59 5.69
N GLY A 85 2.36 1.28 5.89
CA GLY A 85 3.69 0.67 5.96
C GLY A 85 4.35 0.46 4.59
N ILE A 86 3.58 0.44 3.50
CA ILE A 86 4.07 0.12 2.16
C ILE A 86 4.93 1.25 1.59
N GLY A 87 4.42 2.49 1.63
CA GLY A 87 5.07 3.67 1.03
C GLY A 87 6.54 3.86 1.46
N PRO A 88 6.86 3.93 2.76
CA PRO A 88 8.25 4.10 3.21
C PRO A 88 9.17 2.97 2.76
N CYS A 89 8.71 1.72 2.82
CA CYS A 89 9.49 0.56 2.41
C CYS A 89 9.77 0.59 0.90
N TRP A 90 8.77 0.98 0.11
CA TRP A 90 8.90 1.13 -1.34
C TRP A 90 9.88 2.23 -1.73
N PHE A 91 9.70 3.46 -1.23
CA PHE A 91 10.59 4.58 -1.54
C PHE A 91 12.02 4.32 -1.10
N SER A 92 12.23 3.80 0.12
CA SER A 92 13.59 3.50 0.60
C SER A 92 14.27 2.39 -0.20
N SER A 93 13.55 1.32 -0.57
CA SER A 93 14.11 0.27 -1.43
C SER A 93 14.47 0.79 -2.82
N MET A 94 13.67 1.72 -3.36
CA MET A 94 13.94 2.34 -4.65
C MET A 94 15.22 3.18 -4.66
N VAL A 95 15.49 3.93 -3.59
CA VAL A 95 16.72 4.74 -3.48
C VAL A 95 17.96 3.85 -3.49
N ASP A 96 17.89 2.68 -2.86
CA ASP A 96 19.05 1.79 -2.73
C ASP A 96 19.38 1.03 -4.01
N VAL A 97 18.39 0.73 -4.86
CA VAL A 97 18.60 0.07 -6.17
C VAL A 97 18.97 1.04 -7.29
N ASN A 98 19.21 2.32 -6.97
CA ASN A 98 19.61 3.33 -7.95
C ASN A 98 20.95 3.96 -7.57
N LEU A 99 21.74 4.27 -8.60
CA LEU A 99 23.00 5.00 -8.44
C LEU A 99 22.74 6.44 -7.94
N PRO A 100 23.66 7.03 -7.15
CA PRO A 100 23.50 8.39 -6.60
C PRO A 100 23.10 9.45 -7.62
N GLU A 101 23.62 9.35 -8.83
CA GLU A 101 23.39 10.28 -9.94
C GLU A 101 21.96 10.22 -10.50
N HIS A 102 21.27 9.09 -10.33
CA HIS A 102 19.94 8.85 -10.90
C HIS A 102 18.82 8.74 -9.86
N ARG A 103 19.15 8.71 -8.56
CA ARG A 103 18.18 8.59 -7.45
C ARG A 103 17.10 9.66 -7.50
N GLY A 104 17.45 10.90 -7.82
CA GLY A 104 16.50 12.02 -7.91
C GLY A 104 15.47 11.82 -9.02
N THR A 105 15.93 11.42 -10.22
CA THR A 105 15.05 11.15 -11.37
C THR A 105 14.16 9.94 -11.11
N ALA A 106 14.69 8.86 -10.54
CA ALA A 106 13.92 7.69 -10.17
C ALA A 106 12.80 8.04 -9.16
N TYR A 107 13.13 8.82 -8.13
CA TYR A 107 12.15 9.31 -7.16
C TYR A 107 11.06 10.19 -7.80
N ALA A 108 11.45 11.11 -8.68
CA ALA A 108 10.50 11.98 -9.38
C ALA A 108 9.52 11.17 -10.26
N MET A 109 10.02 10.18 -11.00
CA MET A 109 9.20 9.27 -11.81
C MET A 109 8.23 8.47 -10.93
N ALA A 110 8.69 7.97 -9.79
CA ALA A 110 7.85 7.25 -8.84
C ALA A 110 6.74 8.13 -8.25
N ALA A 111 7.08 9.35 -7.85
CA ALA A 111 6.10 10.31 -7.34
C ALA A 111 5.08 10.71 -8.41
N MET A 112 5.51 10.87 -9.66
CA MET A 112 4.62 11.13 -10.79
C MET A 112 3.64 9.96 -11.01
N MET A 113 4.11 8.71 -10.97
CA MET A 113 3.24 7.55 -11.10
C MET A 113 2.24 7.44 -9.93
N ASP A 114 2.66 7.73 -8.69
CA ASP A 114 1.76 7.79 -7.53
C ASP A 114 0.68 8.87 -7.71
N ALA A 115 1.06 10.06 -8.20
CA ALA A 115 0.12 11.15 -8.47
C ALA A 115 -0.90 10.78 -9.55
N ILE A 116 -0.47 10.12 -10.64
CA ILE A 116 -1.38 9.61 -11.68
C ILE A 116 -2.36 8.60 -11.08
N GLY A 117 -1.88 7.65 -10.27
CA GLY A 117 -2.73 6.68 -9.60
C GLY A 117 -3.77 7.32 -8.69
N ARG A 118 -3.37 8.32 -7.89
CA ARG A 118 -4.28 9.09 -7.01
C ARG A 118 -5.30 9.92 -7.78
N ALA A 119 -4.96 10.40 -8.97
CA ALA A 119 -5.89 11.13 -9.82
C ALA A 119 -6.88 10.20 -10.54
N LEU A 120 -6.39 9.09 -11.11
CA LEU A 120 -7.22 8.13 -11.86
C LEU A 120 -8.12 7.31 -10.94
N GLY A 121 -7.69 7.01 -9.72
CA GLY A 121 -8.44 6.17 -8.77
C GLY A 121 -9.88 6.67 -8.52
N PRO A 122 -10.08 7.93 -8.07
CA PRO A 122 -11.41 8.50 -7.89
C PRO A 122 -12.23 8.59 -9.18
N ILE A 123 -11.59 8.87 -10.33
CA ILE A 123 -12.27 8.93 -11.63
C ILE A 123 -12.85 7.57 -11.99
N ILE A 124 -12.03 6.51 -11.94
CA ILE A 124 -12.45 5.14 -12.20
C ILE A 124 -13.48 4.70 -11.15
N GLY A 125 -13.28 5.07 -9.88
CA GLY A 125 -14.22 4.81 -8.80
C GLY A 125 -15.60 5.43 -9.05
N GLY A 126 -15.66 6.68 -9.51
CA GLY A 126 -16.90 7.35 -9.89
C GLY A 126 -17.62 6.63 -11.02
N LEU A 127 -16.90 6.29 -12.11
CA LEU A 127 -17.46 5.55 -13.23
C LEU A 127 -18.01 4.17 -12.82
N LEU A 128 -17.33 3.47 -11.90
CA LEU A 128 -17.80 2.20 -11.36
C LEU A 128 -19.07 2.38 -10.50
N VAL A 129 -19.14 3.44 -9.69
CA VAL A 129 -20.36 3.76 -8.92
C VAL A 129 -21.53 4.03 -9.86
N ASP A 130 -21.34 4.82 -10.91
CA ASP A 130 -22.38 5.10 -11.91
C ASP A 130 -22.83 3.81 -12.63
N TYR A 131 -21.89 2.97 -13.01
CA TYR A 131 -22.17 1.66 -13.60
C TYR A 131 -23.01 0.76 -12.66
N TYR A 132 -22.60 0.61 -11.40
CA TYR A 132 -23.33 -0.20 -10.42
C TYR A 132 -24.72 0.38 -10.13
N THR A 133 -24.84 1.71 -10.13
CA THR A 133 -26.14 2.39 -10.00
C THR A 133 -27.04 2.07 -11.20
N GLY A 134 -26.50 2.12 -12.43
CA GLY A 134 -27.23 1.86 -13.66
C GLY A 134 -27.77 0.42 -13.78
N ILE A 135 -27.07 -0.57 -13.21
CA ILE A 135 -27.54 -1.97 -13.18
C ILE A 135 -28.44 -2.29 -11.95
N GLY A 136 -28.84 -1.27 -11.18
CA GLY A 136 -29.76 -1.42 -10.05
C GLY A 136 -29.13 -1.95 -8.76
N ASN A 137 -27.82 -1.80 -8.56
CA ASN A 137 -27.20 -2.16 -7.29
C ASN A 137 -27.69 -1.23 -6.17
N ILE A 138 -28.17 -1.82 -5.07
CA ILE A 138 -28.74 -1.08 -3.93
C ILE A 138 -27.65 -0.32 -3.14
N TYR A 139 -26.38 -0.77 -3.22
CA TYR A 139 -25.23 -0.21 -2.51
C TYR A 139 -24.03 -0.02 -3.46
N PRO A 140 -24.12 0.91 -4.42
CA PRO A 140 -23.13 1.06 -5.47
C PRO A 140 -21.76 1.48 -4.91
N PHE A 141 -21.73 2.43 -3.96
CA PHE A 141 -20.49 2.88 -3.31
C PHE A 141 -19.73 1.75 -2.58
N GLY A 142 -20.41 1.04 -1.67
CA GLY A 142 -19.79 -0.05 -0.91
C GLY A 142 -19.33 -1.18 -1.84
N THR A 143 -20.13 -1.49 -2.87
CA THR A 143 -19.77 -2.50 -3.88
C THR A 143 -18.53 -2.08 -4.66
N THR A 144 -18.46 -0.84 -5.14
CA THR A 144 -17.27 -0.30 -5.83
C THR A 144 -16.03 -0.42 -4.95
N ILE A 145 -16.08 0.03 -3.70
CA ILE A 145 -14.93 -0.01 -2.78
C ILE A 145 -14.42 -1.44 -2.61
N VAL A 146 -15.29 -2.40 -2.28
CA VAL A 146 -14.89 -3.80 -2.05
C VAL A 146 -14.29 -4.42 -3.32
N ILE A 147 -14.91 -4.19 -4.48
CA ILE A 147 -14.42 -4.73 -5.75
C ILE A 147 -13.10 -4.09 -6.15
N SER A 148 -12.92 -2.78 -5.95
CA SER A 148 -11.66 -2.09 -6.21
C SER A 148 -10.54 -2.56 -5.30
N ILE A 149 -10.80 -2.77 -4.00
CA ILE A 149 -9.80 -3.31 -3.06
C ILE A 149 -9.38 -4.72 -3.47
N LEU A 150 -10.33 -5.57 -3.86
CA LEU A 150 -10.03 -6.92 -4.33
C LEU A 150 -9.22 -6.88 -5.64
N SER A 151 -9.70 -6.18 -6.66
CA SER A 151 -9.06 -6.19 -7.98
C SER A 151 -7.71 -5.49 -7.96
N PHE A 152 -7.66 -4.22 -7.59
CA PHE A 152 -6.42 -3.44 -7.59
C PHE A 152 -5.47 -3.86 -6.47
N GLY A 153 -5.98 -4.29 -5.30
CA GLY A 153 -5.14 -4.79 -4.20
C GLY A 153 -4.44 -6.10 -4.56
N ILE A 154 -5.15 -7.05 -5.18
CA ILE A 154 -4.54 -8.31 -5.65
C ILE A 154 -3.53 -8.03 -6.76
N ILE A 155 -3.90 -7.21 -7.75
CA ILE A 155 -2.99 -6.84 -8.85
C ILE A 155 -1.72 -6.19 -8.29
N SER A 156 -1.87 -5.22 -7.38
CA SER A 156 -0.75 -4.57 -6.69
C SER A 156 0.12 -5.60 -5.96
N GLY A 157 -0.49 -6.51 -5.20
CA GLY A 157 0.23 -7.59 -4.51
C GLY A 157 1.02 -8.50 -5.46
N LEU A 158 0.47 -8.84 -6.63
CA LEU A 158 1.15 -9.65 -7.64
C LEU A 158 2.35 -8.92 -8.25
N LEU A 159 2.25 -7.61 -8.46
CA LEU A 159 3.35 -6.78 -8.98
C LEU A 159 4.56 -6.70 -8.02
N TRP A 160 4.39 -7.04 -6.75
CA TRP A 160 5.52 -7.16 -5.82
C TRP A 160 6.35 -8.44 -5.98
N LEU A 161 5.80 -9.50 -6.59
CA LEU A 161 6.53 -10.76 -6.80
C LEU A 161 7.80 -10.61 -7.67
N PRO A 162 7.75 -9.93 -8.84
CA PRO A 162 8.97 -9.68 -9.61
C PRO A 162 9.97 -8.81 -8.85
N ILE A 163 9.50 -7.79 -8.12
CA ILE A 163 10.37 -6.93 -7.28
C ILE A 163 11.10 -7.79 -6.26
N TYR A 164 10.40 -8.68 -5.57
CA TYR A 164 11.04 -9.60 -4.61
C TYR A 164 12.09 -10.49 -5.25
N LYS A 165 11.84 -11.00 -6.46
CA LYS A 165 12.76 -11.89 -7.18
C LYS A 165 14.05 -11.17 -7.60
N TYR A 166 13.96 -9.94 -8.10
CA TYR A 166 15.11 -9.22 -8.67
C TYR A 166 15.83 -8.31 -7.67
N CYS A 167 15.16 -7.88 -6.60
CA CYS A 167 15.70 -6.93 -5.63
C CYS A 167 17.10 -7.31 -5.11
N ASN A 168 17.33 -8.56 -4.69
CA ASN A 168 18.65 -8.96 -4.19
C ASN A 168 19.76 -8.82 -5.25
N LYS A 169 19.45 -9.10 -6.52
CA LYS A 169 20.41 -8.94 -7.61
C LYS A 169 20.73 -7.46 -7.84
N ASP A 170 19.70 -6.61 -7.89
CA ASP A 170 19.86 -5.18 -8.14
C ASP A 170 20.65 -4.50 -7.01
N PHE A 171 20.38 -4.87 -5.75
CA PHE A 171 21.16 -4.40 -4.61
C PHE A 171 22.63 -4.82 -4.68
N ALA A 172 22.91 -6.06 -5.07
CA ALA A 172 24.29 -6.55 -5.19
C ALA A 172 25.05 -5.86 -6.33
N GLU A 173 24.39 -5.61 -7.45
CA GLU A 173 24.95 -4.91 -8.60
C GLU A 173 25.35 -3.47 -8.27
N ILE A 174 24.42 -2.71 -7.67
CA ILE A 174 24.69 -1.33 -7.24
C ILE A 174 25.78 -1.30 -6.16
N GLY A 175 25.74 -2.24 -5.21
CA GLY A 175 26.76 -2.38 -4.18
C GLY A 175 28.16 -2.59 -4.76
N ALA A 176 28.29 -3.49 -5.74
CA ALA A 176 29.57 -3.77 -6.41
C ALA A 176 30.12 -2.55 -7.16
N ILE A 177 29.25 -1.82 -7.88
CA ILE A 177 29.63 -0.59 -8.59
C ILE A 177 30.15 0.46 -7.60
N LEU A 178 29.44 0.67 -6.49
CA LEU A 178 29.83 1.65 -5.47
C LEU A 178 31.14 1.26 -4.76
N GLU A 179 31.33 -0.02 -4.48
CA GLU A 179 32.57 -0.52 -3.87
C GLU A 179 33.77 -0.32 -4.81
N GLN A 180 33.61 -0.59 -6.10
CA GLN A 180 34.65 -0.35 -7.10
C GLN A 180 35.03 1.13 -7.16
N ARG A 181 34.04 2.03 -7.26
CA ARG A 181 34.27 3.49 -7.29
C ARG A 181 34.96 3.99 -6.01
N ALA A 182 34.57 3.47 -4.85
CA ALA A 182 35.22 3.80 -3.59
C ALA A 182 36.70 3.39 -3.57
N LYS A 183 37.04 2.21 -4.11
CA LYS A 183 38.44 1.76 -4.24
C LYS A 183 39.24 2.65 -5.19
N GLU A 184 38.66 3.06 -6.32
CA GLU A 184 39.29 3.96 -7.28
C GLU A 184 39.58 5.34 -6.68
N LEU A 185 38.60 5.92 -5.98
CA LEU A 185 38.77 7.20 -5.28
C LEU A 185 39.85 7.13 -4.20
N LYS A 186 39.91 6.04 -3.43
CA LYS A 186 40.94 5.83 -2.41
C LYS A 186 42.34 5.69 -3.01
N LYS A 187 42.47 5.06 -4.18
CA LYS A 187 43.76 5.00 -4.89
C LYS A 187 44.20 6.40 -5.35
N GLN A 188 43.28 7.19 -5.89
CA GLN A 188 43.56 8.57 -6.32
C GLN A 188 43.94 9.49 -5.16
N SER A 189 43.35 9.31 -3.98
CA SER A 189 43.68 10.11 -2.78
C SER A 189 45.03 9.76 -2.14
N VAL A 190 45.61 8.60 -2.45
CA VAL A 190 46.94 8.18 -1.96
C VAL A 190 48.06 8.62 -2.91
N ILE A 191 47.73 8.93 -4.16
CA ILE A 191 48.67 9.39 -5.19
C ILE A 191 48.83 10.93 -5.18
N LYS A 192 47.91 11.66 -4.54
CA LYS A 192 48.01 13.10 -4.27
C LYS A 192 48.62 13.34 -2.89
#